data_AF-A0A9X9X0G6-F1
#
_entry.id   AF-A0A9X9X0G6-F1
#
_cell.length_a   1.000
_cell.length_b   1.000
_cell.length_c   1.000
_cell.angle_alpha   90.00
_cell.angle_beta   90.00
_cell.angle_gamma   90.00
#
_symmetry.space_group_name_H-M   'P 1'
#
loop_
_entity.id
_entity.type
_entity.pdbx_description
1 polymer ?
#
loop_
_entity_poly.entity_id
_entity_poly.type
_entity_poly.pdbx_seq_one_letter_code
_entity_poly.pdbx_strand_id
1 'polypeptide(L)'
;MSRRRSIMAWPALGVLLAALPALAQRNRPDPNPDASIEIEQVRVGVLAVGATVGGGRLRFRGEEHRFSVRGLEFGSVGVASLSARGEVFGLRRLEDFAGRYTEQVMPRARGGPAGPETRWLRNAAGVELRLRTDRAGGQLRINEAGLTIELR
;
A
#
# COMPACT_ATOMS: atom_id res chain seq x y z
N MET A 1 17.97 74.06 15.95
CA MET A 1 17.44 73.54 14.67
C MET A 1 16.99 72.10 14.84
N SER A 2 15.76 71.78 14.39
CA SER A 2 15.34 70.53 13.75
C SER A 2 15.59 69.18 14.47
N ARG A 3 14.64 68.27 14.72
CA ARG A 3 13.23 68.11 14.35
C ARG A 3 12.68 66.96 15.22
N ARG A 4 11.52 67.21 15.85
CA ARG A 4 10.28 66.40 15.82
C ARG A 4 10.34 64.95 16.33
N ARG A 5 9.62 64.69 17.45
CA ARG A 5 8.31 63.98 17.53
C ARG A 5 8.48 62.47 17.60
N SER A 6 7.71 61.63 18.29
CA SER A 6 6.59 61.70 19.23
C SER A 6 6.23 60.22 19.46
N ILE A 7 5.97 59.83 20.71
CA ILE A 7 4.89 58.94 21.18
C ILE A 7 4.43 57.81 20.24
N MET A 8 4.52 56.55 20.66
CA MET A 8 3.35 55.64 20.76
C MET A 8 3.73 54.27 21.32
N ALA A 9 3.07 53.90 22.41
CA ALA A 9 2.96 52.54 22.88
C ALA A 9 2.07 51.73 21.92
N TRP A 10 2.36 50.44 21.74
CA TRP A 10 1.30 49.45 21.52
C TRP A 10 1.75 48.05 22.00
N PRO A 11 0.90 47.30 22.74
CA PRO A 11 1.20 46.00 23.31
C PRO A 11 0.82 44.87 22.34
N ALA A 12 1.24 43.66 22.71
CA ALA A 12 0.65 42.37 22.33
C ALA A 12 0.62 42.00 20.84
N LEU A 13 1.52 41.10 20.43
CA LEU A 13 1.27 40.20 19.31
C LEU A 13 1.84 38.80 19.59
N GLY A 14 1.20 38.11 20.52
CA GLY A 14 1.45 36.70 20.83
C GLY A 14 0.30 35.81 20.36
N VAL A 15 -0.03 35.80 19.07
CA VAL A 15 -0.98 34.85 18.48
C VAL A 15 -0.60 34.61 17.02
N LEU A 16 0.06 33.49 16.69
CA LEU A 16 -0.18 32.68 15.48
C LEU A 16 0.80 31.48 15.43
N LEU A 17 0.47 30.37 16.08
CA LEU A 17 1.19 29.09 15.87
C LEU A 17 0.29 27.86 16.06
N ALA A 18 -0.98 27.97 15.66
CA ALA A 18 -1.97 26.89 15.79
C ALA A 18 -2.61 26.54 14.44
N ALA A 19 -1.81 26.23 13.41
CA ALA A 19 -2.36 25.87 12.09
C ALA A 19 -1.58 24.76 11.34
N LEU A 20 -0.96 23.80 12.03
CA LEU A 20 -0.23 22.70 11.37
C LEU A 20 -0.72 21.24 11.58
N PRO A 21 -1.89 20.88 12.15
CA PRO A 21 -2.28 19.47 12.15
C PRO A 21 -2.95 19.00 10.84
N ALA A 22 -3.35 19.90 9.93
CA ALA A 22 -4.17 19.53 8.77
C ALA A 22 -3.43 18.65 7.73
N LEU A 23 -2.10 18.72 7.65
CA LEU A 23 -1.32 17.91 6.70
C LEU A 23 -1.13 16.46 7.15
N ALA A 24 -1.25 16.15 8.45
CA ALA A 24 -1.06 14.81 8.98
C ALA A 24 -2.28 13.89 8.80
N GLN A 25 -3.44 14.45 8.50
CA GLN A 25 -4.72 13.71 8.46
C GLN A 25 -5.06 13.14 7.07
N ARG A 26 -4.28 13.50 6.04
CA ARG A 26 -4.58 13.21 4.64
C ARG A 26 -4.28 11.77 4.20
N ASN A 27 -3.50 11.02 4.99
CA ASN A 27 -3.12 9.63 4.71
C ASN A 27 -3.88 8.62 5.57
N ARG A 28 -5.07 8.95 6.06
CA ARG A 28 -5.92 7.92 6.66
C ARG A 28 -6.40 7.01 5.53
N PRO A 29 -6.21 5.68 5.65
CA PRO A 29 -6.78 4.77 4.67
C PRO A 29 -8.29 4.96 4.60
N ASP A 30 -8.81 5.04 3.38
CA ASP A 30 -10.25 5.10 3.14
C ASP A 30 -10.91 3.89 3.82
N PRO A 31 -11.95 4.08 4.66
CA PRO A 31 -12.66 2.95 5.25
C PRO A 31 -13.41 2.10 4.22
N ASN A 32 -13.72 2.65 3.04
CA ASN A 32 -14.51 1.99 2.01
C ASN A 32 -13.63 1.58 0.82
N PRO A 33 -13.37 0.27 0.62
CA PRO A 33 -12.62 -0.18 -0.53
C PRO A 33 -13.44 -0.14 -1.82
N ASP A 34 -12.78 0.18 -2.93
CA ASP A 34 -13.36 0.19 -4.28
C ASP A 34 -13.47 -1.22 -4.86
N ALA A 35 -12.58 -2.12 -4.45
CA ALA A 35 -12.54 -3.52 -4.89
C ALA A 35 -11.96 -4.45 -3.84
N SER A 36 -12.18 -5.76 -4.03
CA SER A 36 -11.51 -6.81 -3.26
C SER A 36 -10.55 -7.58 -4.14
N ILE A 37 -9.43 -8.02 -3.56
CA ILE A 37 -8.38 -8.74 -4.27
C ILE A 37 -8.04 -10.04 -3.54
N GLU A 38 -7.84 -11.11 -4.31
CA GLU A 38 -7.32 -12.39 -3.83
C GLU A 38 -6.16 -12.83 -4.72
N ILE A 39 -5.05 -13.22 -4.10
CA ILE A 39 -3.83 -13.67 -4.76
C ILE A 39 -3.54 -15.08 -4.29
N GLU A 40 -3.36 -15.98 -5.26
CA GLU A 40 -2.94 -17.35 -5.03
C GLU A 40 -1.74 -17.63 -5.94
N GLN A 41 -0.60 -17.93 -5.33
CA GLN A 41 0.62 -18.29 -6.04
C GLN A 41 1.22 -19.55 -5.46
N VAL A 42 1.60 -20.47 -6.35
CA VAL A 42 2.30 -21.69 -6.00
C VAL A 42 3.58 -21.75 -6.82
N ARG A 43 4.70 -21.92 -6.12
CA ARG A 43 5.98 -22.27 -6.72
C ARG A 43 6.29 -23.72 -6.39
N VAL A 44 6.47 -24.52 -7.44
CA VAL A 44 6.93 -25.90 -7.33
C VAL A 44 8.37 -25.93 -7.85
N GLY A 45 9.33 -26.19 -6.96
CA GLY A 45 10.74 -26.25 -7.32
C GLY A 45 11.43 -27.47 -6.71
N VAL A 46 11.76 -28.44 -7.56
CA VAL A 46 12.81 -29.44 -7.31
C VAL A 46 13.89 -29.09 -8.33
N LEU A 47 15.01 -28.48 -7.91
CA LEU A 47 16.14 -28.11 -8.78
C LEU A 47 15.89 -26.92 -9.74
N ALA A 48 16.04 -25.69 -9.21
CA ALA A 48 16.37 -24.43 -9.91
C ALA A 48 15.55 -23.94 -11.14
N VAL A 49 14.66 -24.75 -11.72
CA VAL A 49 13.78 -24.39 -12.85
C VAL A 49 12.34 -24.25 -12.32
N GLY A 50 12.15 -23.31 -11.39
CA GLY A 50 10.84 -23.11 -10.78
C GLY A 50 9.85 -22.47 -11.76
N ALA A 51 8.84 -23.22 -12.21
CA ALA A 51 7.67 -22.62 -12.82
C ALA A 51 6.88 -21.88 -11.73
N THR A 52 6.78 -20.55 -11.82
CA THR A 52 5.88 -19.79 -10.96
C THR A 52 4.50 -19.81 -11.60
N VAL A 53 3.57 -20.57 -11.03
CA VAL A 53 2.18 -20.63 -11.47
C VAL A 53 1.37 -19.83 -10.48
N GLY A 54 0.67 -18.80 -10.95
CA GLY A 54 -0.23 -18.06 -10.09
C GLY A 54 -0.60 -16.68 -10.61
N GLY A 55 -1.39 -16.00 -9.79
CA GLY A 55 -2.03 -14.74 -10.11
C GLY A 55 -3.12 -14.46 -9.09
N GLY A 56 -4.19 -13.81 -9.52
CA GLY A 56 -5.29 -13.53 -8.63
C GLY A 56 -6.56 -13.10 -9.34
N ARG A 57 -7.54 -12.78 -8.51
CA ARG A 57 -8.87 -12.30 -8.89
C ARG A 57 -9.10 -10.94 -8.25
N LEU A 58 -9.44 -9.96 -9.06
CA LEU A 58 -9.90 -8.65 -8.65
C LEU A 58 -11.41 -8.62 -8.84
N ARG A 59 -12.17 -8.33 -7.78
CA ARG A 59 -13.60 -8.09 -7.91
C ARG A 59 -13.89 -6.60 -7.82
N PHE A 60 -14.18 -5.99 -8.96
CA PHE A 60 -14.40 -4.55 -9.11
C PHE A 60 -15.75 -4.31 -9.77
N ARG A 61 -16.59 -3.46 -9.16
CA ARG A 61 -17.95 -3.13 -9.67
C ARG A 61 -18.84 -4.34 -9.99
N GLY A 62 -18.69 -5.43 -9.23
CA GLY A 62 -19.47 -6.65 -9.41
C GLY A 62 -18.92 -7.63 -10.45
N GLU A 63 -17.87 -7.24 -11.19
CA GLU A 63 -17.20 -8.10 -12.15
C GLU A 63 -15.90 -8.68 -11.58
N GLU A 64 -15.54 -9.88 -12.01
CA GLU A 64 -14.28 -10.53 -11.67
C GLU A 64 -13.28 -10.41 -12.83
N HIS A 65 -12.09 -9.90 -12.52
CA HIS A 65 -10.99 -9.75 -13.47
C HIS A 65 -9.81 -10.58 -12.99
N ARG A 66 -9.28 -11.43 -13.89
CA ARG A 66 -8.09 -12.22 -13.60
C ARG A 66 -6.84 -11.39 -13.85
N PHE A 67 -5.84 -11.59 -13.02
CA PHE A 67 -4.53 -10.97 -13.21
C PHE A 67 -3.41 -11.95 -12.89
N SER A 68 -2.22 -11.61 -13.33
CA SER A 68 -0.97 -12.27 -12.98
C SER A 68 -0.11 -11.36 -12.11
N VAL A 69 0.76 -11.97 -11.31
CA VAL A 69 1.60 -11.26 -10.35
C VAL A 69 3.05 -11.70 -10.53
N ARG A 70 3.96 -10.74 -10.60
CA ARG A 70 5.41 -10.94 -10.68
C ARG A 70 6.12 -10.12 -9.59
N GLY A 71 7.38 -10.44 -9.31
CA GLY A 71 8.18 -9.72 -8.30
C GLY A 71 8.09 -10.27 -6.87
N LEU A 72 7.38 -11.39 -6.68
CA LEU A 72 7.42 -12.11 -5.41
C LEU A 72 8.68 -12.95 -5.24
N GLU A 73 9.22 -12.89 -4.04
CA GLU A 73 10.35 -13.72 -3.63
C GLU A 73 9.84 -14.95 -2.89
N PHE A 74 10.25 -16.12 -3.36
CA PHE A 74 10.05 -17.38 -2.64
C PHE A 74 11.43 -17.92 -2.29
N GLY A 75 11.55 -18.56 -1.11
CA GLY A 75 12.77 -19.25 -0.71
C GLY A 75 13.20 -20.32 -1.74
N SER A 76 14.49 -20.65 -1.75
CA SER A 76 15.15 -21.45 -2.79
C SER A 76 14.89 -22.96 -2.73
N VAL A 77 14.19 -23.48 -1.72
CA VAL A 77 14.06 -24.93 -1.50
C VAL A 77 12.59 -25.31 -1.24
N GLY A 78 12.05 -26.22 -2.07
CA GLY A 78 10.76 -26.90 -1.84
C GLY A 78 9.56 -26.34 -2.60
N VAL A 79 8.37 -26.73 -2.15
CA VAL A 79 7.08 -26.18 -2.61
C VAL A 79 6.69 -25.04 -1.68
N ALA A 80 6.46 -23.86 -2.24
CA ALA A 80 6.02 -22.70 -1.48
C ALA A 80 4.70 -22.19 -2.07
N SER A 81 3.70 -21.97 -1.20
CA SER A 81 2.45 -21.33 -1.56
C SER A 81 2.31 -20.00 -0.83
N LEU A 82 1.74 -19.02 -1.54
CA LEU A 82 1.30 -17.74 -0.99
C LEU A 82 -0.19 -17.60 -1.28
N SER A 83 -0.96 -17.39 -0.22
CA SER A 83 -2.35 -16.95 -0.27
C SER A 83 -2.44 -15.58 0.41
N ALA A 84 -2.89 -14.57 -0.31
CA ALA A 84 -3.12 -13.25 0.24
C ALA A 84 -4.48 -12.72 -0.18
N ARG A 85 -5.18 -12.07 0.74
CA ARG A 85 -6.46 -11.39 0.49
C ARG A 85 -6.34 -9.95 0.92
N GLY A 86 -7.13 -9.10 0.30
CA GLY A 86 -7.04 -7.69 0.61
C GLY A 86 -8.11 -6.83 -0.02
N GLU A 87 -7.90 -5.56 0.19
CA GLU A 87 -8.74 -4.48 -0.29
C GLU A 87 -7.97 -3.56 -1.22
N VAL A 88 -8.67 -2.99 -2.19
CA VAL A 88 -8.12 -2.04 -3.17
C VAL A 88 -8.82 -0.70 -2.99
N PHE A 89 -8.04 0.36 -2.94
CA PHE A 89 -8.49 1.74 -2.75
C PHE A 89 -7.98 2.64 -3.87
N GLY A 90 -8.71 3.71 -4.17
CA GLY A 90 -8.40 4.64 -5.24
C GLY A 90 -8.61 4.08 -6.64
N LEU A 91 -9.27 2.91 -6.79
CA LEU A 91 -9.47 2.27 -8.09
C LEU A 91 -10.71 2.83 -8.78
N ARG A 92 -10.50 3.72 -9.75
CA ARG A 92 -11.59 4.38 -10.48
C ARG A 92 -11.92 3.73 -11.81
N ARG A 93 -10.89 3.17 -12.48
CA ARG A 93 -10.97 2.48 -13.76
C ARG A 93 -10.18 1.20 -13.68
N LEU A 94 -10.63 0.16 -14.38
CA LEU A 94 -9.97 -1.15 -14.33
C LEU A 94 -8.50 -1.06 -14.79
N GLU A 95 -8.20 -0.25 -15.80
CA GLU A 95 -6.83 -0.10 -16.30
C GLU A 95 -5.84 0.48 -15.27
N ASP A 96 -6.33 1.25 -14.28
CA ASP A 96 -5.50 1.85 -13.24
C ASP A 96 -4.99 0.78 -12.24
N PHE A 97 -5.56 -0.43 -12.26
CA PHE A 97 -5.15 -1.54 -11.41
C PHE A 97 -3.81 -2.16 -11.85
N ALA A 98 -3.55 -2.23 -13.15
CA ALA A 98 -2.33 -2.83 -13.68
C ALA A 98 -1.12 -1.94 -13.41
N GLY A 99 0.05 -2.57 -13.27
CA GLY A 99 1.32 -1.88 -13.12
C GLY A 99 2.12 -2.33 -11.90
N ARG A 100 3.13 -1.53 -11.58
CA ARG A 100 4.10 -1.81 -10.52
C ARG A 100 3.66 -1.16 -9.20
N TYR A 101 3.61 -1.96 -8.16
CA TYR A 101 3.27 -1.61 -6.79
C TYR A 101 4.51 -1.68 -5.90
N THR A 102 4.70 -0.65 -5.10
CA THR A 102 5.80 -0.57 -4.12
C THR A 102 5.25 -0.50 -2.71
N GLU A 103 5.86 -1.24 -1.78
CA GLU A 103 5.43 -1.25 -0.38
C GLU A 103 5.55 0.16 0.21
N GLN A 104 4.48 0.62 0.83
CA GLN A 104 4.43 1.89 1.54
C GLN A 104 4.82 1.61 2.99
N VAL A 105 5.93 2.21 3.44
CA VAL A 105 6.29 2.21 4.86
C VAL A 105 5.33 3.15 5.58
N MET A 106 4.19 2.61 6.02
CA MET A 106 3.31 3.36 6.90
C MET A 106 3.95 3.44 8.29
N PRO A 107 3.97 4.62 8.94
CA PRO A 107 4.40 4.73 10.32
C PRO A 107 3.51 3.78 11.14
N ARG A 108 4.11 2.68 11.60
CA ARG A 108 3.44 1.68 12.41
C ARG A 108 2.80 2.42 13.57
N ALA A 109 1.47 2.36 13.71
CA ALA A 109 0.81 2.87 14.90
C ALA A 109 1.48 2.18 16.10
N ARG A 110 2.25 2.96 16.86
CA ARG A 110 3.08 2.51 17.97
C ARG A 110 2.18 1.76 18.95
N GLY A 111 2.28 0.42 19.00
CA GLY A 111 1.60 -0.41 20.01
C GLY A 111 0.57 -1.44 19.54
N GLY A 112 0.36 -1.68 18.24
CA GLY A 112 -0.49 -2.79 17.78
C GLY A 112 0.16 -4.16 17.95
N PRO A 113 -0.60 -5.24 18.28
CA PRO A 113 -0.05 -6.59 18.42
C PRO A 113 0.62 -7.08 17.12
N ALA A 114 1.51 -8.07 17.22
CA ALA A 114 2.05 -8.78 16.07
C ALA A 114 0.92 -9.59 15.41
N GLY A 115 0.14 -8.93 14.55
CA GLY A 115 -0.88 -9.55 13.70
C GLY A 115 -0.30 -10.07 12.38
N PRO A 116 -1.11 -10.77 11.56
CA PRO A 116 -0.72 -11.10 10.19
C PRO A 116 -0.25 -9.84 9.47
N GLU A 117 0.91 -9.92 8.81
CA GLU A 117 1.57 -8.77 8.21
C GLU A 117 0.62 -8.10 7.20
N THR A 118 -0.01 -7.01 7.62
CA THR A 118 -0.82 -6.19 6.71
C THR A 118 0.16 -5.30 5.96
N ARG A 119 0.28 -5.53 4.65
CA ARG A 119 1.17 -4.79 3.76
C ARG A 119 0.36 -3.76 2.99
N TRP A 120 0.86 -2.54 2.93
CA TRP A 120 0.29 -1.48 2.11
C TRP A 120 1.16 -1.28 0.89
N LEU A 121 0.56 -1.24 -0.28
CA LEU A 121 1.23 -1.20 -1.56
C LEU A 121 0.58 -0.13 -2.43
N ARG A 122 1.36 0.64 -3.18
CA ARG A 122 0.80 1.67 -4.05
C ARG A 122 1.46 1.67 -5.42
N ASN A 123 0.66 1.87 -6.48
CA ASN A 123 1.16 2.03 -7.84
C ASN A 123 1.22 3.51 -8.27
N ALA A 124 1.75 3.77 -9.47
CA ALA A 124 1.87 5.11 -10.03
C ALA A 124 0.52 5.79 -10.35
N ALA A 125 -0.54 5.01 -10.61
CA ALA A 125 -1.90 5.53 -10.79
C ALA A 125 -2.55 5.95 -9.46
N GLY A 126 -1.88 5.71 -8.33
CA GLY A 126 -2.34 6.06 -7.00
C GLY A 126 -3.25 5.01 -6.36
N VAL A 127 -3.46 3.86 -7.02
CA VAL A 127 -4.19 2.72 -6.48
C VAL A 127 -3.40 2.10 -5.33
N GLU A 128 -4.08 1.86 -4.22
CA GLU A 128 -3.50 1.33 -2.99
C GLU A 128 -4.08 -0.04 -2.66
N LEU A 129 -3.22 -1.01 -2.35
CA LEU A 129 -3.61 -2.34 -1.90
C LEU A 129 -3.29 -2.47 -0.42
N ARG A 130 -4.26 -2.98 0.33
CA ARG A 130 -4.06 -3.50 1.68
C ARG A 130 -4.11 -5.01 1.64
N LEU A 131 -2.95 -5.66 1.67
CA LEU A 131 -2.86 -7.12 1.59
C LEU A 131 -2.63 -7.72 2.97
N ARG A 132 -3.27 -8.86 3.22
CA ARG A 132 -3.06 -9.71 4.38
C ARG A 132 -2.78 -11.13 3.91
N THR A 133 -1.71 -11.72 4.42
CA THR A 133 -1.35 -13.11 4.14
C THR A 133 -2.08 -14.06 5.08
N ASP A 134 -2.54 -15.20 4.56
CA ASP A 134 -3.10 -16.26 5.39
C ASP A 134 -2.01 -16.94 6.22
N ARG A 135 -2.30 -17.28 7.48
CA ARG A 135 -1.35 -17.92 8.41
C ARG A 135 -0.79 -19.28 7.93
N ALA A 136 -1.45 -19.93 6.98
CA ALA A 136 -1.03 -21.20 6.40
C ALA A 136 -0.18 -21.05 5.12
N GLY A 137 -0.11 -19.85 4.53
CA GLY A 137 0.77 -19.52 3.40
C GLY A 137 2.06 -18.89 3.90
N GLY A 138 3.17 -19.05 3.18
CA GLY A 138 4.46 -18.47 3.57
C GLY A 138 4.42 -16.94 3.73
N GLN A 139 5.46 -16.36 4.34
CA GLN A 139 5.57 -14.90 4.50
C GLN A 139 5.55 -14.18 3.14
N LEU A 140 4.76 -13.11 3.01
CA LEU A 140 4.76 -12.26 1.83
C LEU A 140 6.05 -11.44 1.78
N ARG A 141 6.94 -11.80 0.86
CA ARG A 141 8.21 -11.09 0.60
C ARG A 141 8.17 -10.47 -0.79
N ILE A 142 8.30 -9.15 -0.82
CA ILE A 142 8.32 -8.35 -2.03
C ILE A 142 9.77 -7.92 -2.22
N ASN A 143 10.31 -8.13 -3.42
CA ASN A 143 11.68 -7.69 -3.71
C ASN A 143 11.78 -6.15 -3.68
N GLU A 144 13.00 -5.62 -3.71
CA GLU A 144 13.23 -4.16 -3.76
C GLU A 144 12.62 -3.51 -5.01
N ALA A 145 12.41 -4.28 -6.07
CA ALA A 145 11.72 -3.79 -7.25
C ALA A 145 10.22 -3.56 -6.99
N GLY A 146 9.59 -4.30 -6.08
CA GLY A 146 8.15 -4.26 -5.89
C GLY A 146 7.40 -5.33 -6.69
N LEU A 147 6.08 -5.30 -6.56
CA LEU A 147 5.16 -6.27 -7.16
C LEU A 147 4.64 -5.73 -8.50
N THR A 148 4.68 -6.51 -9.57
CA THR A 148 4.05 -6.11 -10.85
C THR A 148 2.78 -6.93 -11.09
N ILE A 149 1.68 -6.24 -11.37
CA ILE A 149 0.37 -6.81 -11.66
C ILE A 149 -0.01 -6.55 -13.11
N GLU A 150 -0.45 -7.59 -13.81
CA GLU A 150 -0.95 -7.51 -15.19
C GLU A 150 -2.31 -8.18 -15.30
N LEU A 151 -3.30 -7.47 -15.84
CA LEU A 151 -4.61 -8.03 -16.18
C LEU A 151 -4.47 -9.09 -17.29
N ARG A 152 -5.37 -10.07 -17.31
CA ARG A 152 -5.45 -11.13 -18.33
C ARG A 152 -6.67 -11.00 -19.22
#